data_AF-A0A6A5AAB8-F1
#
_entry.id   AF-A0A6A5AAB8-F1
#
_cell.length_a   1.000
_cell.length_b   1.000
_cell.length_c   1.000
_cell.angle_alpha   90.00
_cell.angle_beta   90.00
_cell.angle_gamma   90.00
#
_symmetry.space_group_name_H-M   'P 1'
#
loop_
_entity.id
_entity.type
_entity.pdbx_description
1 polymer ?
#
loop_
_entity_poly.entity_id
_entity_poly.type
_entity_poly.pdbx_seq_one_letter_code
_entity_poly.pdbx_strand_id
1 'polypeptide(L)'
;MSDVAGGRSMENTLNYLLAECTYGQVQGNEWICVSKEPSLTPPSPSLVTYKKFVDTLYPYQSMHGASDALNDVKAFNKAQKKKRTALQSAFTSGPGRPISASYDHVLSCLFFPQGPLRDAAKAAAATMADSGLKEAWSEGRYYILPSFLHLLFHVDHHPTVDVNVVFRTFGDDIVEVAKEIEFLVQGRHPLFPG
;
A
#
# COMPACT_ATOMS: atom_id res chain seq x y z
N MET A 1 -4.13 4.59 2.94
CA MET A 1 -3.87 3.78 1.73
C MET A 1 -4.16 2.30 2.00
N SER A 2 -5.37 1.86 1.66
CA SER A 2 -5.77 0.45 1.63
C SER A 2 -6.15 0.09 0.19
N ASP A 3 -5.84 -1.15 -0.24
CA ASP A 3 -6.33 -1.65 -1.52
C ASP A 3 -7.71 -2.26 -1.29
N VAL A 4 -8.72 -1.39 -1.24
CA VAL A 4 -10.13 -1.78 -1.01
C VAL A 4 -10.62 -2.67 -2.15
N ALA A 5 -10.25 -2.37 -3.40
CA ALA A 5 -10.58 -3.17 -4.57
C ALA A 5 -9.98 -4.60 -4.49
N GLY A 6 -8.78 -4.73 -3.93
CA GLY A 6 -8.12 -6.01 -3.67
C GLY A 6 -8.49 -6.67 -2.33
N GLY A 7 -9.30 -6.01 -1.48
CA GLY A 7 -9.69 -6.49 -0.16
C GLY A 7 -8.53 -6.59 0.83
N ARG A 8 -7.50 -5.73 0.71
CA ARG A 8 -6.32 -5.73 1.58
C ARG A 8 -6.32 -4.53 2.51
N SER A 9 -6.03 -4.77 3.78
CA SER A 9 -5.68 -3.71 4.72
C SER A 9 -4.38 -3.03 4.30
N MET A 10 -4.09 -1.90 4.96
CA MET A 10 -2.84 -1.16 4.77
C MET A 10 -1.61 -2.04 5.11
N GLU A 11 -1.66 -2.77 6.22
CA GLU A 11 -0.62 -3.70 6.69
C GLU A 11 -0.39 -4.83 5.69
N ASN A 12 -1.48 -5.41 5.18
CA ASN A 12 -1.41 -6.47 4.18
C ASN A 12 -0.81 -5.96 2.86
N THR A 13 -1.13 -4.73 2.48
CA THR A 13 -0.60 -4.07 1.29
C THR A 13 0.91 -3.81 1.44
N LEU A 14 1.33 -3.30 2.60
CA LEU A 14 2.75 -3.05 2.86
C LEU A 14 3.56 -4.35 2.87
N ASN A 15 3.07 -5.40 3.54
CA ASN A 15 3.71 -6.72 3.52
C ASN A 15 3.83 -7.29 2.10
N TYR A 16 2.77 -7.16 1.31
CA TYR A 16 2.75 -7.59 -0.08
C TYR A 16 3.80 -6.85 -0.93
N LEU A 17 3.90 -5.52 -0.79
CA LEU A 17 4.91 -4.72 -1.48
C LEU A 17 6.33 -5.09 -1.05
N LEU A 18 6.56 -5.28 0.26
CA LEU A 18 7.86 -5.69 0.77
C LEU A 18 8.27 -7.08 0.28
N ALA A 19 7.33 -8.02 0.17
CA ALA A 19 7.58 -9.33 -0.44
C ALA A 19 8.04 -9.22 -1.91
N GLU A 20 7.64 -8.17 -2.61
CA GLU A 20 8.02 -7.91 -4.01
C GLU A 20 9.40 -7.27 -4.15
N CYS A 21 9.86 -6.51 -3.15
CA CYS A 21 11.15 -5.82 -3.19
C CYS A 21 12.19 -6.35 -2.18
N THR A 22 11.94 -7.49 -1.53
CA THR A 22 12.91 -8.12 -0.62
C THR A 22 13.47 -9.40 -1.22
N TYR A 23 14.80 -9.50 -1.27
CA TYR A 23 15.52 -10.59 -1.94
C TYR A 23 16.10 -11.59 -0.94
N GLY A 24 16.08 -12.86 -1.34
CA GLY A 24 16.54 -13.99 -0.56
C GLY A 24 17.10 -15.07 -1.46
N GLN A 25 17.72 -16.06 -0.84
CA GLN A 25 18.21 -17.25 -1.50
C GLN A 25 17.20 -18.38 -1.33
N VAL A 26 16.98 -19.16 -2.38
CA VAL A 26 16.19 -20.39 -2.31
C VAL A 26 17.12 -21.54 -1.96
N GLN A 27 16.83 -22.26 -0.88
CA GLN A 27 17.54 -23.45 -0.44
C GLN A 27 16.53 -24.59 -0.30
N GLY A 28 16.51 -25.51 -1.28
CA GLY A 28 15.47 -26.54 -1.37
C GLY A 28 14.08 -25.93 -1.57
N ASN A 29 13.16 -26.21 -0.63
CA ASN A 29 11.80 -25.68 -0.64
C ASN A 29 11.62 -24.46 0.28
N GLU A 30 12.71 -23.85 0.75
CA GLU A 30 12.66 -22.68 1.63
C GLU A 30 13.30 -21.46 0.97
N TRP A 31 12.77 -20.30 1.33
CA TRP A 31 13.33 -19.01 0.98
C TRP A 31 13.90 -18.37 2.23
N ILE A 32 15.18 -18.01 2.18
CA ILE A 32 15.91 -17.42 3.30
C ILE A 32 16.23 -15.98 2.93
N CYS A 33 15.74 -15.03 3.74
CA CYS A 33 16.01 -13.61 3.54
C CYS A 33 17.51 -13.33 3.66
N VAL A 34 18.08 -12.67 2.65
CA VAL A 34 19.47 -12.18 2.70
C VAL A 34 19.54 -10.65 2.67
N SER A 35 18.44 -10.00 2.29
CA SER A 35 18.35 -8.54 2.27
C SER A 35 18.23 -7.98 3.68
N LYS A 36 18.94 -6.89 3.93
CA LYS A 36 18.77 -6.08 5.15
C LYS A 36 17.76 -4.94 4.94
N GLU A 37 17.58 -4.52 3.69
CA GLU A 37 16.69 -3.44 3.29
C GLU A 37 15.96 -3.83 1.99
N PRO A 38 14.75 -3.30 1.75
CA PRO A 38 14.05 -3.49 0.49
C PRO A 38 14.77 -2.80 -0.67
N SER A 39 14.70 -3.39 -1.87
CA SER A 39 15.32 -2.87 -3.09
C SER A 39 14.42 -3.07 -4.30
N LEU A 40 14.35 -2.08 -5.18
CA LEU A 40 13.65 -2.21 -6.46
C LEU A 40 14.44 -3.04 -7.47
N THR A 41 15.76 -3.09 -7.32
CA THR A 41 16.65 -3.83 -8.20
C THR A 41 17.27 -5.04 -7.48
N PRO A 42 17.46 -6.17 -8.17
CA PRO A 42 18.09 -7.34 -7.57
C PRO A 42 19.53 -7.01 -7.15
N PRO A 43 19.90 -7.20 -5.87
CA PRO A 43 21.27 -6.99 -5.41
C PRO A 43 22.28 -7.97 -6.05
N SER A 44 21.79 -9.14 -6.49
CA SER A 44 22.54 -10.14 -7.23
C SER A 44 21.58 -10.92 -8.15
N PRO A 45 22.02 -11.34 -9.34
CA PRO A 45 21.20 -12.12 -10.28
C PRO A 45 20.70 -13.47 -9.73
N SER A 46 21.38 -14.04 -8.75
CA SER A 46 21.02 -15.34 -8.14
C SER A 46 19.93 -15.24 -7.08
N LEU A 47 19.59 -14.02 -6.63
CA LEU A 47 18.61 -13.81 -5.58
C LEU A 47 17.21 -13.65 -6.16
N VAL A 48 16.23 -14.14 -5.41
CA VAL A 48 14.82 -14.16 -5.82
C VAL A 48 14.01 -13.41 -4.77
N THR A 49 12.99 -12.66 -5.20
CA THR A 49 12.08 -11.99 -4.27
C THR A 49 11.17 -13.01 -3.59
N TYR A 50 10.73 -12.72 -2.37
CA TYR A 50 9.81 -13.63 -1.68
C TYR A 50 8.50 -13.83 -2.47
N LYS A 51 7.98 -12.76 -3.08
CA LYS A 51 6.82 -12.82 -3.97
C LYS A 51 7.03 -13.82 -5.11
N LYS A 52 8.16 -13.73 -5.83
CA LYS A 52 8.48 -14.62 -6.95
C LYS A 52 8.64 -16.08 -6.50
N PHE A 53 9.23 -16.31 -5.33
CA PHE A 53 9.30 -17.63 -4.72
C PHE A 53 7.91 -18.22 -4.44
N VAL A 54 7.03 -17.46 -3.76
CA VAL A 54 5.65 -17.88 -3.46
C VAL A 54 4.83 -18.10 -4.72
N ASP A 55 5.00 -17.27 -5.74
CA ASP A 55 4.29 -17.41 -7.02
C ASP A 55 4.73 -18.68 -7.78
N THR A 56 5.99 -19.11 -7.61
CA THR A 56 6.52 -20.35 -8.16
C THR A 56 6.01 -21.58 -7.39
N LEU A 57 5.87 -21.47 -6.07
CA LEU A 57 5.33 -22.54 -5.22
C LEU A 57 3.83 -22.79 -5.47
N TYR A 58 3.10 -21.76 -5.87
CA TYR A 58 1.64 -21.80 -6.08
C TYR A 58 1.25 -21.28 -7.47
N PRO A 59 1.66 -21.93 -8.58
CA PRO A 59 1.49 -21.40 -9.94
C PRO A 59 0.01 -21.29 -10.34
N TYR A 60 -0.33 -20.31 -11.17
CA TYR A 60 -1.65 -20.25 -11.81
C TYR A 60 -1.68 -21.14 -13.05
N GLN A 61 -2.84 -21.72 -13.33
CA GLN A 61 -3.12 -22.41 -14.57
C GLN A 61 -3.68 -21.43 -15.62
N SER A 62 -3.24 -21.60 -16.87
CA SER A 62 -3.73 -20.82 -18.01
C SER A 62 -5.16 -21.21 -18.37
N MET A 63 -5.95 -20.23 -18.82
CA MET A 63 -7.34 -20.45 -19.27
C MET A 63 -7.44 -20.75 -20.78
N HIS A 64 -6.32 -20.84 -21.50
CA HIS A 64 -6.33 -21.17 -22.93
C HIS A 64 -6.71 -22.64 -23.16
N GLY A 65 -7.80 -22.87 -23.90
CA GLY A 65 -8.14 -24.18 -24.49
C GLY A 65 -9.11 -25.07 -23.71
N ALA A 66 -9.64 -24.65 -22.56
CA ALA A 66 -10.52 -25.50 -21.74
C ALA A 66 -11.88 -24.83 -21.47
N SER A 67 -12.85 -25.01 -22.40
CA SER A 67 -14.23 -24.57 -22.16
C SER A 67 -14.88 -25.36 -21.01
N ASP A 68 -14.60 -26.66 -20.93
CA ASP A 68 -15.29 -27.57 -20.03
C ASP A 68 -14.61 -27.67 -18.64
N ALA A 69 -13.32 -27.37 -18.55
CA ALA A 69 -12.57 -27.30 -17.28
C ALA A 69 -12.41 -25.86 -16.75
N LEU A 70 -13.12 -24.88 -17.33
CA LEU A 70 -13.01 -23.47 -16.95
C LEU A 70 -13.32 -23.23 -15.46
N ASN A 71 -14.33 -23.95 -14.94
CA ASN A 71 -14.71 -23.85 -13.53
C ASN A 71 -13.63 -24.45 -12.61
N ASP A 72 -12.99 -25.54 -13.01
CA ASP A 72 -11.91 -26.18 -12.27
C ASP A 72 -10.66 -25.28 -12.25
N VAL A 73 -10.29 -24.68 -13.39
CA VAL A 73 -9.18 -23.72 -13.49
C VAL A 73 -9.44 -22.50 -12.61
N LYS A 74 -10.68 -21.96 -12.62
CA LYS A 74 -11.07 -20.84 -11.74
C LYS A 74 -10.97 -21.23 -10.26
N ALA A 75 -11.50 -22.40 -9.88
CA ALA A 75 -11.44 -22.89 -8.50
C ALA A 75 -9.99 -23.10 -8.05
N PHE A 76 -9.15 -23.70 -8.90
CA PHE A 76 -7.73 -23.88 -8.67
C PHE A 76 -7.02 -22.55 -8.48
N ASN A 77 -7.14 -21.61 -9.43
CA ASN A 77 -6.50 -20.30 -9.35
C ASN A 77 -6.98 -19.50 -8.13
N LYS A 78 -8.25 -19.63 -7.74
CA LYS A 78 -8.79 -19.03 -6.51
C LYS A 78 -8.11 -19.62 -5.27
N ALA A 79 -7.90 -20.93 -5.21
CA ALA A 79 -7.17 -21.58 -4.11
C ALA A 79 -5.69 -21.15 -4.07
N GLN A 80 -5.02 -21.07 -5.22
CA GLN A 80 -3.64 -20.57 -5.31
C GLN A 80 -3.54 -19.11 -4.86
N LYS A 81 -4.44 -18.24 -5.33
CA LYS A 81 -4.51 -16.83 -4.92
C LYS A 81 -4.67 -16.72 -3.41
N LYS A 82 -5.51 -17.55 -2.78
CA LYS A 82 -5.68 -17.57 -1.32
C LYS A 82 -4.38 -17.90 -0.60
N LYS A 83 -3.62 -18.91 -1.06
CA LYS A 83 -2.33 -19.28 -0.47
C LYS A 83 -1.27 -18.19 -0.65
N ARG A 84 -1.17 -17.63 -1.87
CA ARG A 84 -0.25 -16.52 -2.19
C ARG A 84 -0.51 -15.32 -1.29
N THR A 85 -1.76 -14.85 -1.25
CA THR A 85 -2.16 -13.70 -0.42
C THR A 85 -1.84 -13.94 1.05
N ALA A 86 -2.17 -15.12 1.60
CA ALA A 86 -1.89 -15.41 3.00
C ALA A 86 -0.39 -15.31 3.34
N LEU A 87 0.47 -15.90 2.51
CA LEU A 87 1.92 -15.89 2.73
C LEU A 87 2.55 -14.51 2.50
N GLN A 88 2.12 -13.81 1.45
CA GLN A 88 2.67 -12.50 1.08
C GLN A 88 2.19 -11.40 2.05
N SER A 89 0.97 -11.48 2.57
CA SER A 89 0.46 -10.52 3.56
C SER A 89 1.02 -10.75 4.97
N ALA A 90 1.52 -11.96 5.28
CA ALA A 90 2.17 -12.27 6.55
C ALA A 90 3.71 -12.16 6.50
N PHE A 91 4.27 -11.57 5.44
CA PHE A 91 5.69 -11.67 5.10
C PHE A 91 6.63 -11.31 6.26
N THR A 92 6.46 -10.16 6.90
CA THR A 92 7.36 -9.67 7.96
C THR A 92 7.16 -10.36 9.31
N SER A 93 6.01 -11.03 9.49
CA SER A 93 5.80 -11.96 10.62
C SER A 93 6.43 -13.34 10.39
N GLY A 94 6.90 -13.62 9.18
CA GLY A 94 7.48 -14.89 8.76
C GLY A 94 8.87 -14.71 8.13
N PRO A 95 9.11 -15.20 6.89
CA PRO A 95 10.44 -15.18 6.27
C PRO A 95 11.06 -13.79 6.10
N GLY A 96 10.23 -12.74 6.06
CA GLY A 96 10.65 -11.34 5.98
C GLY A 96 11.02 -10.71 7.31
N ARG A 97 11.01 -11.43 8.43
CA ARG A 97 11.33 -10.88 9.76
C ARG A 97 12.61 -10.02 9.81
N PRO A 98 13.71 -10.34 9.10
CA PRO A 98 14.92 -9.50 9.13
C PRO A 98 14.73 -8.06 8.64
N ILE A 99 13.68 -7.79 7.85
CA ILE A 99 13.36 -6.44 7.35
C ILE A 99 12.18 -5.80 8.10
N SER A 100 11.76 -6.34 9.26
CA SER A 100 10.60 -5.82 10.00
C SER A 100 10.78 -4.35 10.40
N ALA A 101 12.01 -3.91 10.64
CA ALA A 101 12.30 -2.50 10.91
C ALA A 101 11.91 -1.58 9.75
N SER A 102 12.13 -2.01 8.49
CA SER A 102 11.68 -1.26 7.32
C SER A 102 10.16 -1.22 7.21
N TYR A 103 9.48 -2.32 7.57
CA TYR A 103 8.02 -2.35 7.66
C TYR A 103 7.51 -1.37 8.72
N ASP A 104 8.04 -1.41 9.94
CA ASP A 104 7.62 -0.54 11.03
C ASP A 104 7.86 0.93 10.67
N HIS A 105 9.00 1.23 10.05
CA HIS A 105 9.31 2.57 9.57
C HIS A 105 8.29 3.05 8.53
N VAL A 106 8.08 2.31 7.44
CA VAL A 106 7.14 2.71 6.38
C VAL A 106 5.71 2.81 6.92
N LEU A 107 5.30 1.85 7.77
CA LEU A 107 3.99 1.89 8.42
C LEU A 107 3.84 3.16 9.25
N SER A 108 4.87 3.56 10.03
CA SER A 108 4.83 4.79 10.82
C SER A 108 4.67 6.05 9.97
N CYS A 109 5.25 6.08 8.76
CA CYS A 109 5.10 7.19 7.81
C CYS A 109 3.68 7.31 7.22
N LEU A 110 2.84 6.28 7.35
CA LEU A 110 1.42 6.33 6.95
C LEU A 110 0.53 6.99 8.02
N PHE A 111 1.08 7.36 9.16
CA PHE A 111 0.39 8.08 10.23
C PHE A 111 0.93 9.50 10.38
N PHE A 112 0.07 10.43 10.78
CA PHE A 112 0.50 11.74 11.26
C PHE A 112 1.54 11.56 12.40
N PRO A 113 2.60 12.38 12.50
CA PRO A 113 3.50 12.35 13.64
C PRO A 113 2.75 12.47 14.97
N GLN A 114 3.21 11.78 16.02
CA GLN A 114 2.60 11.93 17.35
C GLN A 114 2.64 13.39 17.81
N GLY A 115 1.59 13.83 18.50
CA GLY A 115 1.45 15.20 19.00
C GLY A 115 0.43 16.02 18.19
N PRO A 116 0.63 17.36 18.10
CA PRO A 116 -0.43 18.28 17.69
C PRO A 116 -1.08 17.98 16.34
N LEU A 117 -0.30 17.54 15.35
CA LEU A 117 -0.83 17.25 14.00
C LEU A 117 -1.79 16.05 14.02
N ARG A 118 -1.43 14.98 14.75
CA ARG A 118 -2.27 13.80 14.89
C ARG A 118 -3.52 14.11 15.72
N ASP A 119 -3.38 14.92 16.77
CA ASP A 119 -4.51 15.31 17.61
C ASP A 119 -5.50 16.20 16.83
N ALA A 120 -4.99 17.12 16.01
CA ALA A 120 -5.81 17.94 15.12
C ALA A 120 -6.55 17.10 14.07
N ALA A 121 -5.90 16.10 13.47
CA ALA A 121 -6.56 15.17 12.54
C ALA A 121 -7.72 14.43 13.21
N LYS A 122 -7.51 13.91 14.42
CA LYS A 122 -8.54 13.22 15.20
C LYS A 122 -9.69 14.15 15.59
N ALA A 123 -9.39 15.37 16.02
CA ALA A 123 -10.39 16.37 16.37
C ALA A 123 -11.23 16.78 15.15
N ALA A 124 -10.59 16.99 13.99
CA ALA A 124 -11.30 17.26 12.74
C ALA A 124 -12.23 16.11 12.37
N ALA A 125 -11.74 14.86 12.42
CA ALA A 125 -12.54 13.66 12.13
C ALA A 125 -13.79 13.53 13.02
N ALA A 126 -13.71 13.94 14.28
CA ALA A 126 -14.85 13.87 15.21
C ALA A 126 -16.06 14.72 14.78
N THR A 127 -15.84 15.74 13.94
CA THR A 127 -16.90 16.63 13.43
C THR A 127 -17.40 16.24 12.04
N MET A 128 -16.80 15.23 11.41
CA MET A 128 -17.14 14.80 10.06
C MET A 128 -18.29 13.78 10.05
N ALA A 129 -19.06 13.79 8.96
CA ALA A 129 -19.95 12.70 8.62
C ALA A 129 -19.16 11.41 8.33
N ASP A 130 -19.82 10.26 8.49
CA ASP A 130 -19.22 8.95 8.25
C ASP A 130 -18.69 8.84 6.83
N SER A 131 -17.39 8.52 6.72
CA SER A 131 -16.64 8.59 5.48
C SER A 131 -15.27 7.92 5.64
N GLY A 132 -14.63 7.55 4.53
CA GLY A 132 -13.30 6.94 4.55
C GLY A 132 -12.23 7.90 5.08
N LEU A 133 -12.38 9.20 4.80
CA LEU A 133 -11.51 10.23 5.36
C LEU A 133 -11.63 10.30 6.89
N LYS A 134 -12.86 10.29 7.42
CA LYS A 134 -13.12 10.26 8.87
C LYS A 134 -12.46 9.06 9.52
N GLU A 135 -12.65 7.86 8.96
CA GLU A 135 -12.05 6.63 9.50
C GLU A 135 -10.52 6.75 9.56
N ALA A 136 -9.88 7.15 8.47
CA ALA A 136 -8.42 7.30 8.41
C ALA A 136 -7.92 8.30 9.46
N TRP A 137 -8.48 9.51 9.50
CA TRP A 137 -8.02 10.56 10.41
C TRP A 137 -8.35 10.27 11.89
N SER A 138 -9.45 9.55 12.18
CA SER A 138 -9.78 9.13 13.55
C SER A 138 -8.74 8.18 14.15
N GLU A 139 -8.09 7.38 13.29
CA GLU A 139 -6.96 6.53 13.66
C GLU A 139 -5.61 7.28 13.60
N GLY A 140 -5.59 8.53 13.17
CA GLY A 140 -4.37 9.31 12.96
C GLY A 140 -3.58 8.87 11.72
N ARG A 141 -4.25 8.23 10.75
CA ARG A 141 -3.68 7.83 9.45
C ARG A 141 -3.89 8.92 8.41
N TYR A 142 -2.96 9.02 7.48
CA TYR A 142 -3.16 9.81 6.27
C TYR A 142 -4.17 9.13 5.33
N TYR A 143 -5.09 9.91 4.75
CA TYR A 143 -5.97 9.42 3.70
C TYR A 143 -5.26 9.54 2.34
N ILE A 144 -4.89 10.76 1.93
CA ILE A 144 -3.92 11.04 0.85
C ILE A 144 -2.50 11.08 1.42
N LEU A 145 -1.54 10.53 0.67
CA LEU A 145 -0.14 10.55 1.09
C LEU A 145 0.43 11.97 1.22
N PRO A 146 1.22 12.25 2.28
CA PRO A 146 1.91 13.52 2.46
C PRO A 146 2.74 13.97 1.26
N SER A 147 3.43 13.04 0.60
CA SER A 147 4.27 13.34 -0.57
C SER A 147 3.48 13.94 -1.73
N PHE A 148 2.24 13.49 -1.93
CA PHE A 148 1.36 14.06 -2.95
C PHE A 148 0.91 15.48 -2.57
N LEU A 149 0.57 15.72 -1.30
CA LEU A 149 0.21 17.05 -0.82
C LEU A 149 1.38 18.04 -0.93
N HIS A 150 2.60 17.61 -0.58
CA HIS A 150 3.80 18.40 -0.79
C HIS A 150 4.05 18.71 -2.27
N LEU A 151 3.78 17.76 -3.18
CA LEU A 151 3.84 18.00 -4.61
C LEU A 151 2.87 19.10 -5.05
N LEU A 152 1.63 19.10 -4.54
CA LEU A 152 0.66 20.15 -4.86
C LEU A 152 1.19 21.54 -4.47
N PHE A 153 1.72 21.69 -3.25
CA PHE A 153 2.34 22.94 -2.82
C PHE A 153 3.56 23.33 -3.66
N HIS A 154 4.43 22.36 -3.97
CA HIS A 154 5.62 22.61 -4.78
C HIS A 154 5.26 23.14 -6.17
N VAL A 155 4.21 22.58 -6.77
CA VAL A 155 3.74 22.97 -8.09
C VAL A 155 3.03 24.33 -8.06
N ASP A 156 2.17 24.57 -7.06
CA ASP A 156 1.47 25.84 -6.87
C ASP A 156 2.42 27.04 -6.70
N HIS A 157 3.55 26.83 -6.04
CA HIS A 157 4.57 27.86 -5.81
C HIS A 157 5.64 27.92 -6.92
N HIS A 158 5.49 27.14 -8.00
CA HIS A 158 6.49 27.10 -9.06
C HIS A 158 6.40 28.38 -9.93
N PRO A 159 7.50 29.13 -10.12
CA PRO A 159 7.44 30.50 -10.67
C PRO A 159 7.08 30.58 -12.16
N THR A 160 7.18 29.47 -12.90
CA THR A 160 7.14 29.48 -14.38
C THR A 160 6.27 28.41 -15.00
N VAL A 161 5.64 27.54 -14.21
CA VAL A 161 4.88 26.40 -14.73
C VAL A 161 3.46 26.50 -14.19
N ASP A 162 2.50 26.69 -15.08
CA ASP A 162 1.08 26.58 -14.78
C ASP A 162 0.65 25.11 -14.91
N VAL A 163 0.05 24.55 -13.86
CA VAL A 163 -0.31 23.13 -13.80
C VAL A 163 -1.76 22.97 -13.40
N ASN A 164 -2.48 22.19 -14.20
CA ASN A 164 -3.81 21.73 -13.87
C ASN A 164 -3.76 20.27 -13.39
N VAL A 165 -4.25 20.03 -12.18
CA VAL A 165 -4.35 18.68 -11.60
C VAL A 165 -5.75 18.11 -11.87
N VAL A 166 -5.83 17.04 -12.65
CA VAL A 166 -7.10 16.36 -12.97
C VAL A 166 -7.18 15.05 -12.21
N PHE A 167 -8.06 14.97 -11.23
CA PHE A 167 -8.35 13.75 -10.50
C PHE A 167 -9.29 12.85 -11.30
N ARG A 168 -8.88 11.59 -11.51
CA ARG A 168 -9.69 10.56 -12.18
C ARG A 168 -9.74 9.32 -11.32
N THR A 169 -10.91 8.74 -11.15
CA THR A 169 -11.14 7.47 -10.46
C THR A 169 -12.13 6.62 -11.25
N PHE A 170 -12.08 5.31 -11.05
CA PHE A 170 -13.09 4.37 -11.54
C PHE A 170 -14.16 4.06 -10.48
N GLY A 171 -13.99 4.53 -9.24
CA GLY A 171 -14.90 4.28 -8.11
C GLY A 171 -15.38 5.56 -7.43
N ASP A 172 -15.91 5.42 -6.22
CA ASP A 172 -16.54 6.53 -5.48
C ASP A 172 -15.55 7.33 -4.60
N ASP A 173 -14.26 6.95 -4.62
CA ASP A 173 -13.21 7.52 -3.76
C ASP A 173 -12.93 9.01 -4.04
N ILE A 174 -13.35 9.53 -5.20
CA ILE A 174 -13.12 10.94 -5.56
C ILE A 174 -13.77 11.90 -4.58
N VAL A 175 -14.91 11.54 -3.99
CA VAL A 175 -15.62 12.38 -3.02
C VAL A 175 -14.75 12.59 -1.78
N GLU A 176 -14.06 11.55 -1.33
CA GLU A 176 -13.17 11.58 -0.17
C GLU A 176 -11.89 12.36 -0.45
N VAL A 177 -11.31 12.15 -1.64
CA VAL A 177 -10.15 12.93 -2.11
C VAL A 177 -10.50 14.41 -2.18
N ALA A 178 -11.65 14.76 -2.77
CA ALA A 178 -12.10 16.14 -2.89
C ALA A 178 -12.29 16.81 -1.51
N LYS A 179 -12.86 16.09 -0.54
CA LYS A 179 -13.00 16.59 0.84
C LYS A 179 -11.64 16.92 1.45
N GLU A 180 -10.66 16.02 1.38
CA GLU A 180 -9.33 16.28 1.96
C GLU A 180 -8.61 17.45 1.28
N ILE A 181 -8.75 17.58 -0.05
CA ILE A 181 -8.23 18.73 -0.79
C ILE A 181 -8.95 20.03 -0.39
N GLU A 182 -10.25 20.01 -0.12
CA GLU A 182 -10.96 21.18 0.40
C GLU A 182 -10.45 21.61 1.77
N PHE A 183 -10.13 20.66 2.67
CA PHE A 183 -9.43 20.97 3.91
C PHE A 183 -8.08 21.64 3.66
N LEU A 184 -7.33 21.20 2.64
CA LEU A 184 -6.05 21.79 2.25
C LEU A 184 -6.20 23.24 1.79
N VAL A 185 -7.11 23.48 0.85
CA VAL A 185 -7.34 24.81 0.24
C VAL A 185 -7.87 25.81 1.26
N GLN A 186 -8.64 25.36 2.24
CA GLN A 186 -9.17 26.21 3.32
C GLN A 186 -8.17 26.44 4.47
N GLY A 187 -6.94 25.93 4.37
CA GLY A 187 -5.93 26.05 5.45
C GLY A 187 -6.29 25.26 6.72
N ARG A 188 -7.22 24.30 6.62
CA ARG A 188 -7.70 23.48 7.75
C ARG A 188 -7.05 22.10 7.79
N HIS A 189 -6.17 21.78 6.83
CA HIS A 189 -5.54 20.48 6.77
C HIS A 189 -4.50 20.33 7.89
N PRO A 190 -4.52 19.25 8.70
CA PRO A 190 -3.65 19.13 9.87
C PRO A 190 -2.16 19.20 9.55
N LEU A 191 -1.72 18.71 8.38
CA LEU A 191 -0.32 18.77 7.95
C LEU A 191 0.10 20.14 7.38
N PHE A 192 -0.85 20.96 6.92
CA PHE A 192 -0.60 22.25 6.29
C PHE A 192 -1.61 23.28 6.83
N PRO A 193 -1.42 23.72 8.10
CA PRO A 193 -2.25 24.78 8.64
C PRO A 193 -1.99 26.09 7.87
N GLY A 194 -3.06 26.77 7.47
CA GLY A 194 -3.02 28.09 6.84
C GLY A 194 -2.78 29.22 7.81
#